data_AF-A0A9W7CYX7-F1
#
_entry.id   AF-A0A9W7CYX7-F1
#
_cell.length_a   1.000
_cell.length_b   1.000
_cell.length_c   1.000
_cell.angle_alpha   90.00
_cell.angle_beta   90.00
_cell.angle_gamma   90.00
#
_symmetry.space_group_name_H-M   'P 1'
#
loop_
_entity.id
_entity.type
_entity.pdbx_description
1 polymer ?
#
loop_
_entity_poly.entity_id
_entity_poly.type
_entity_poly.pdbx_seq_one_letter_code
_entity_poly.pdbx_strand_id
1 'polypeptide(L)'
;MPKMKFVTENYPDLSSEVITATNINFALKWRGHTTVYFLKTKDETTTCFKNYMNRVNRRFPKTDGPKIYRSDNGGEFLAIGFRDACAAEGLATEMSEPEAHNQNGVMERTHRTLADTARSLMLQAKLPHYLWEYAIRSAVHTRNRVISRSDPTMTPFELFWDSKPDLKFVKTFAGNGVSP
;
A
#
# COMPACT_ATOMS: atom_id res chain seq x y z
N MET A 1 -12.81 39.17 -10.74
CA MET A 1 -12.10 38.15 -9.94
C MET A 1 -11.09 37.45 -10.84
N PRO A 2 -9.78 37.50 -10.55
CA PRO A 2 -8.77 36.81 -11.35
C PRO A 2 -8.90 35.28 -11.15
N LYS A 3 -8.88 34.52 -12.24
CA LYS A 3 -8.91 33.05 -12.18
C LYS A 3 -7.59 32.54 -11.61
N MET A 4 -7.64 31.85 -10.49
CA MET A 4 -6.48 31.17 -9.91
C MET A 4 -6.01 30.11 -10.91
N LYS A 5 -4.81 30.30 -11.47
CA LYS A 5 -4.15 29.26 -12.26
C LYS A 5 -3.73 28.17 -11.28
N PHE A 6 -4.20 26.94 -11.49
CA PHE A 6 -3.59 25.78 -10.85
C PHE A 6 -2.17 25.65 -11.40
N VAL A 7 -1.19 26.16 -10.66
CA VAL A 7 0.20 25.80 -10.86
C VAL A 7 0.30 24.33 -10.47
N THR A 8 0.47 23.46 -11.46
CA THR A 8 0.89 22.09 -11.22
C THR A 8 2.36 22.14 -10.78
N GLU A 9 2.57 22.45 -9.50
CA GLU A 9 3.86 22.23 -8.88
C GLU A 9 4.17 20.73 -9.00
N ASN A 10 5.24 20.43 -9.73
CA ASN A 10 5.80 19.09 -9.81
C ASN A 10 6.45 18.77 -8.47
N TYR A 11 5.64 18.43 -7.47
CA TYR A 11 6.13 17.73 -6.29
C TYR A 11 6.83 16.46 -6.79
N PRO A 12 8.10 16.22 -6.41
CA PRO A 12 8.79 15.00 -6.79
C PRO A 12 8.00 13.78 -6.30
N ASP A 13 8.04 12.66 -7.03
CA ASP A 13 7.35 11.44 -6.61
C ASP A 13 8.06 10.76 -5.42
N LEU A 14 7.77 11.31 -4.24
CA LEU A 14 8.20 10.80 -2.94
C LEU A 14 7.57 9.44 -2.62
N SER A 15 6.73 8.84 -3.48
CA SER A 15 6.29 7.44 -3.29
C SER A 15 7.46 6.45 -3.23
N SER A 16 8.61 6.83 -3.80
CA SER A 16 9.86 6.07 -3.75
C SER A 16 10.66 6.20 -2.44
N GLU A 17 10.28 7.12 -1.55
CA GLU A 17 10.96 7.38 -0.27
C GLU A 17 10.01 7.26 0.94
N VAL A 18 8.71 7.37 0.73
CA VAL A 18 7.68 7.36 1.78
C VAL A 18 6.96 6.01 1.81
N ILE A 19 6.89 5.39 2.98
CA ILE A 19 5.87 4.38 3.31
C ILE A 19 4.65 5.12 3.83
N THR A 20 3.44 4.77 3.37
CA THR A 20 2.21 5.24 4.02
C THR A 20 1.31 4.09 4.46
N ALA A 21 0.65 4.26 5.60
CA ALA A 21 -0.32 3.32 6.16
C ALA A 21 -1.68 3.93 6.46
N THR A 22 -2.71 3.08 6.38
CA THR A 22 -4.10 3.32 6.79
C THR A 22 -4.84 1.97 6.80
N ASN A 23 -6.12 1.94 7.15
CA ASN A 23 -6.77 0.74 7.70
C ASN A 23 -7.65 -0.03 6.70
N ILE A 24 -7.31 -1.29 6.34
CA ILE A 24 -8.19 -2.50 6.20
C ILE A 24 -7.36 -3.83 6.09
N ASN A 25 -6.54 -4.30 7.03
CA ASN A 25 -6.16 -3.80 8.35
C ASN A 25 -4.63 -3.70 8.37
N PHE A 26 -4.09 -2.47 8.36
CA PHE A 26 -2.67 -2.17 8.08
C PHE A 26 -2.23 -2.51 6.64
N ALA A 27 -2.38 -1.53 5.75
CA ALA A 27 -1.70 -1.52 4.45
C ALA A 27 -0.39 -0.72 4.52
N LEU A 28 0.61 -1.10 3.73
CA LEU A 28 1.84 -0.36 3.50
C LEU A 28 2.04 -0.17 2.00
N LYS A 29 2.41 1.03 1.54
CA LYS A 29 2.72 1.28 0.13
C LYS A 29 4.02 2.07 -0.04
N TRP A 30 4.86 1.61 -0.97
CA TRP A 30 6.16 2.19 -1.36
C TRP A 30 6.43 1.86 -2.83
N ARG A 31 7.02 2.79 -3.60
CA ARG A 31 7.23 2.69 -5.06
C ARG A 31 5.98 2.25 -5.83
N GLY A 32 4.84 2.84 -5.48
CA GLY A 32 3.53 2.48 -6.02
C GLY A 32 2.96 1.13 -5.54
N HIS A 33 3.80 0.18 -5.09
CA HIS A 33 3.40 -1.18 -4.70
C HIS A 33 2.70 -1.20 -3.34
N THR A 34 1.51 -1.79 -3.27
CA THR A 34 0.77 -1.97 -2.01
C THR A 34 0.95 -3.39 -1.45
N THR A 35 1.30 -3.49 -0.18
CA THR A 35 1.23 -4.71 0.63
C THR A 35 0.15 -4.53 1.69
N VAL A 36 -0.75 -5.51 1.83
CA VAL A 36 -1.78 -5.52 2.89
C VAL A 36 -1.49 -6.61 3.89
N TYR A 37 -1.77 -6.30 5.15
CA TYR A 37 -1.84 -7.25 6.26
C TYR A 37 -3.31 -7.33 6.73
N PHE A 38 -3.63 -8.34 7.53
CA PHE A 38 -4.94 -8.52 8.16
C PHE A 38 -4.70 -8.80 9.64
N LEU A 39 -4.54 -7.72 10.40
CA LEU A 39 -4.25 -7.82 11.83
C LEU A 39 -5.50 -8.27 12.60
N LYS A 40 -5.28 -9.15 13.57
CA LYS A 40 -6.24 -9.59 14.60
C LYS A 40 -6.21 -8.66 15.81
N THR A 41 -5.04 -8.14 16.17
CA THR A 41 -4.89 -7.14 17.24
C THR A 41 -3.96 -6.00 16.79
N LYS A 42 -4.09 -4.83 17.43
CA LYS A 42 -3.27 -3.66 17.12
C LYS A 42 -1.79 -3.84 17.43
N ASP A 43 -1.45 -4.75 18.34
CA ASP A 43 -0.06 -5.02 18.73
C ASP A 43 0.72 -5.78 17.64
N GLU A 44 0.02 -6.43 16.71
CA GLU A 44 0.63 -7.10 15.55
C GLU A 44 1.22 -6.10 14.53
N THR A 45 0.83 -4.82 14.56
CA THR A 45 1.26 -3.76 13.63
C THR A 45 2.79 -3.65 13.57
N THR A 46 3.47 -3.60 14.73
CA THR A 46 4.93 -3.54 14.84
C THR A 46 5.62 -4.76 14.24
N THR A 47 5.05 -5.95 14.44
CA THR A 47 5.59 -7.22 13.91
C THR A 47 5.42 -7.30 12.40
N CYS A 48 4.25 -6.89 11.87
CA CYS A 48 4.00 -6.83 10.44
C CYS A 48 4.88 -5.80 9.74
N PHE A 49 5.11 -4.64 10.36
CA PHE A 49 6.05 -3.62 9.87
C PHE A 49 7.50 -4.13 9.81
N LYS A 50 8.03 -4.74 10.88
CA LYS A 50 9.38 -5.35 10.86
C LYS A 50 9.49 -6.45 9.78
N ASN A 51 8.46 -7.26 9.60
CA ASN A 51 8.42 -8.26 8.53
C ASN A 51 8.35 -7.64 7.12
N TYR A 52 7.73 -6.46 6.96
CA TYR A 52 7.74 -5.69 5.72
C TYR A 52 9.15 -5.15 5.42
N MET A 53 9.77 -4.47 6.38
CA MET A 53 11.09 -3.88 6.23
C MET A 53 12.16 -4.93 5.94
N ASN A 54 12.17 -6.06 6.64
CA ASN A 54 13.03 -7.21 6.32
C ASN A 54 12.89 -7.70 4.87
N ARG A 55 11.69 -7.67 4.30
CA ARG A 55 11.47 -8.04 2.88
C ARG A 55 12.01 -6.98 1.93
N VAL A 56 11.82 -5.68 2.24
CA VAL A 56 12.37 -4.56 1.46
C VAL A 56 13.90 -4.60 1.50
N ASN A 57 14.51 -4.59 2.69
CA ASN A 57 15.96 -4.56 2.88
C ASN A 57 16.65 -5.77 2.21
N ARG A 58 16.08 -6.97 2.31
CA ARG A 58 16.58 -8.17 1.60
C ARG A 58 16.42 -8.08 0.07
N ARG A 59 15.36 -7.43 -0.43
CA ARG A 59 15.08 -7.31 -1.88
C ARG A 59 15.90 -6.20 -2.55
N PHE A 60 16.22 -5.14 -1.81
CA PHE A 60 16.91 -3.94 -2.28
C PHE A 60 18.16 -3.60 -1.43
N PRO A 61 19.14 -4.51 -1.28
CA PRO A 61 20.31 -4.32 -0.39
C PRO A 61 21.32 -3.25 -0.87
N LYS A 62 21.00 -2.52 -1.95
CA LYS A 62 21.80 -1.44 -2.55
C LYS A 62 20.98 -0.16 -2.80
N THR A 63 19.83 -0.03 -2.17
CA THR A 63 18.96 1.16 -2.23
C THR A 63 18.83 1.71 -0.83
N ASP A 64 18.75 3.03 -0.68
CA ASP A 64 18.57 3.74 0.61
C ASP A 64 17.23 3.46 1.33
N GLY A 65 16.52 2.40 0.93
CA GLY A 65 15.22 2.02 1.46
C GLY A 65 14.13 3.09 1.25
N PRO A 66 13.03 2.97 2.01
CA PRO A 66 12.25 4.13 2.40
C PRO A 66 13.02 4.96 3.43
N LYS A 67 12.71 6.25 3.52
CA LYS A 67 13.33 7.22 4.44
C LYS A 67 12.32 7.76 5.45
N ILE A 68 11.04 7.78 5.07
CA ILE A 68 9.96 8.37 5.86
C ILE A 68 8.83 7.33 6.02
N TYR A 69 8.40 7.11 7.25
CA TYR A 69 7.15 6.46 7.57
C TYR A 69 6.09 7.51 7.86
N ARG A 70 5.03 7.55 7.04
CA ARG A 70 3.90 8.48 7.19
C ARG A 70 2.61 7.74 7.52
N SER A 71 1.78 8.33 8.36
CA SER A 71 0.48 7.74 8.71
C SER A 71 -0.64 8.78 8.86
N ASP A 72 -1.88 8.31 8.82
CA ASP A 72 -2.99 9.02 9.46
C ASP A 72 -2.81 8.98 11.00
N ASN A 73 -3.59 9.79 11.74
CA ASN A 73 -3.41 10.00 13.18
C ASN A 73 -3.98 8.84 14.04
N GLY A 74 -3.79 7.60 13.58
CA GLY A 74 -4.20 6.38 14.27
C GLY A 74 -3.40 6.14 15.55
N GLY A 75 -4.07 5.75 16.63
CA GLY A 75 -3.42 5.51 17.93
C GLY A 75 -2.32 4.43 17.95
N GLU A 76 -2.21 3.62 16.89
CA GLU A 76 -1.13 2.64 16.70
C GLU A 76 0.26 3.32 16.59
N PHE A 77 0.32 4.57 16.12
CA PHE A 77 1.55 5.36 16.02
C PHE A 77 1.96 6.08 17.33
N LEU A 78 1.10 5.98 18.35
CA LEU A 78 1.40 6.43 19.72
C LEU A 78 2.01 5.30 20.56
N ALA A 79 1.97 4.05 20.10
CA ALA A 79 2.65 2.94 20.76
C ALA A 79 4.18 3.11 20.63
N ILE A 80 4.85 3.26 21.78
CA ILE A 80 6.31 3.51 21.88
C ILE A 80 7.10 2.50 21.02
N GLY A 81 6.79 1.21 21.16
CA GLY A 81 7.47 0.14 20.41
C GLY A 81 7.31 0.17 18.88
N PHE A 82 6.33 0.91 18.32
CA PHE A 82 6.23 1.13 16.88
C PHE A 82 7.20 2.23 16.41
N ARG A 83 7.34 3.30 17.20
CA ARG A 83 8.31 4.38 16.94
C ARG A 83 9.74 3.85 17.03
N ASP A 84 10.04 3.03 18.03
CA ASP A 84 11.33 2.36 18.17
C ASP A 84 11.64 1.45 16.97
N ALA A 85 10.63 0.77 16.42
CA ALA A 85 10.79 -0.05 15.22
C ALA A 85 11.09 0.79 13.96
N CYS A 86 10.47 1.95 13.81
CA CYS A 86 10.78 2.89 12.73
C CYS A 86 12.21 3.45 12.87
N ALA A 87 12.59 3.85 14.08
CA ALA A 87 13.92 4.39 14.38
C ALA A 87 15.05 3.35 14.17
N ALA A 88 14.81 2.08 14.52
CA ALA A 88 15.74 0.98 14.28
C ALA A 88 16.00 0.71 12.78
N GLU A 89 15.02 1.04 11.93
CA GLU A 89 15.12 0.97 10.46
C GLU A 89 15.58 2.30 9.83
N GLY A 90 15.93 3.31 10.65
CA GLY A 90 16.39 4.63 10.19
C GLY A 90 15.30 5.54 9.62
N LEU A 91 14.02 5.21 9.80
CA LEU A 91 12.90 6.00 9.25
C LEU A 91 12.55 7.20 10.12
N ALA A 92 12.47 8.39 9.49
CA ALA A 92 11.75 9.52 10.07
C ALA A 92 10.25 9.18 10.17
N THR A 93 9.59 9.56 11.26
CA THR A 93 8.14 9.33 11.43
C THR A 93 7.38 10.64 11.28
N GLU A 94 6.39 10.65 10.39
CA GLU A 94 5.51 11.79 10.14
C GLU A 94 4.07 11.42 10.43
N MET A 95 3.44 12.13 11.36
CA MET A 95 1.99 12.12 11.49
C MET A 95 1.45 13.14 10.49
N SER A 96 0.49 12.74 9.65
CA SER A 96 -0.09 13.66 8.67
C SER A 96 -0.95 14.69 9.39
N GLU A 97 -0.49 15.95 9.36
CA GLU A 97 -1.29 17.10 9.81
C GLU A 97 -2.57 17.21 8.98
N PRO A 98 -3.71 17.74 9.51
CA PRO A 98 -4.97 17.78 8.77
C PRO A 98 -4.87 18.45 7.40
N GLU A 99 -3.95 19.40 7.22
CA GLU A 99 -3.74 20.11 5.95
C GLU A 99 -2.96 19.30 4.88
N ALA A 100 -2.33 18.18 5.23
CA ALA A 100 -1.64 17.27 4.30
C ALA A 100 -2.59 16.39 3.46
N HIS A 101 -3.75 16.94 3.08
CA HIS A 101 -4.87 16.27 2.42
C HIS A 101 -4.52 15.57 1.11
N ASN A 102 -3.55 16.08 0.34
CA ASN A 102 -3.22 15.55 -0.99
C ASN A 102 -2.63 14.12 -0.93
N GLN A 103 -1.70 13.87 -0.01
CA GLN A 103 -0.98 12.59 0.15
C GLN A 103 -1.78 11.56 0.96
N ASN A 104 -2.44 11.96 2.04
CA ASN A 104 -3.42 11.08 2.70
C ASN A 104 -4.52 10.65 1.72
N GLY A 105 -4.98 11.57 0.87
CA GLY A 105 -5.89 11.27 -0.22
C GLY A 105 -5.35 10.20 -1.20
N VAL A 106 -4.04 10.02 -1.39
CA VAL A 106 -3.50 8.94 -2.25
C VAL A 106 -3.80 7.58 -1.64
N MET A 107 -3.61 7.41 -0.33
CA MET A 107 -3.91 6.14 0.32
C MET A 107 -5.41 5.94 0.53
N GLU A 108 -6.16 6.99 0.90
CA GLU A 108 -7.62 6.92 1.00
C GLU A 108 -8.27 6.53 -0.34
N ARG A 109 -7.81 7.09 -1.46
CA ARG A 109 -8.21 6.67 -2.82
C ARG A 109 -7.80 5.22 -3.11
N THR A 110 -6.60 4.81 -2.69
CA THR A 110 -6.13 3.42 -2.87
C THR A 110 -7.00 2.44 -2.07
N HIS A 111 -7.33 2.75 -0.82
CA HIS A 111 -8.18 1.94 0.06
C HIS A 111 -9.60 1.80 -0.49
N ARG A 112 -10.23 2.91 -0.89
CA ARG A 112 -11.55 2.89 -1.53
C ARG A 112 -11.56 2.01 -2.78
N THR A 113 -10.56 2.19 -3.65
CA THR A 113 -10.41 1.38 -4.87
C THR A 113 -10.27 -0.12 -4.57
N LEU A 114 -9.48 -0.49 -3.56
CA LEU A 114 -9.31 -1.90 -3.16
C LEU A 114 -10.59 -2.49 -2.55
N ALA A 115 -11.29 -1.74 -1.70
CA ALA A 115 -12.55 -2.15 -1.10
C ALA A 115 -13.66 -2.35 -2.15
N ASP A 116 -13.81 -1.40 -3.08
CA ASP A 116 -14.79 -1.49 -4.17
C ASP A 116 -14.47 -2.65 -5.13
N THR A 117 -13.18 -2.85 -5.44
CA THR A 117 -12.73 -4.01 -6.23
C THR A 117 -13.06 -5.32 -5.52
N ALA A 118 -12.71 -5.46 -4.24
CA ALA A 118 -12.99 -6.66 -3.45
C ALA A 118 -14.50 -6.94 -3.34
N ARG A 119 -15.33 -5.91 -3.13
CA ARG A 119 -16.79 -6.03 -3.16
C ARG A 119 -17.29 -6.53 -4.52
N SER A 120 -16.78 -5.98 -5.62
CA SER A 120 -17.14 -6.40 -6.98
C SER A 120 -16.76 -7.86 -7.24
N LEU A 121 -15.54 -8.26 -6.83
CA LEU A 121 -15.05 -9.63 -6.93
C LEU A 121 -15.93 -10.62 -6.13
N MET A 122 -16.29 -10.30 -4.89
CA MET A 122 -17.19 -11.14 -4.07
C MET A 122 -18.59 -11.26 -4.67
N LEU A 123 -19.17 -10.15 -5.17
CA LEU A 123 -20.48 -10.14 -5.80
C LEU A 123 -20.51 -10.98 -7.08
N GLN A 124 -19.51 -10.82 -7.95
CA GLN A 124 -19.36 -11.62 -9.17
C GLN A 124 -19.25 -13.12 -8.86
N ALA A 125 -18.46 -13.46 -7.84
CA ALA A 125 -18.21 -14.83 -7.42
C ALA A 125 -19.33 -15.46 -6.57
N LYS A 126 -20.33 -14.67 -6.14
CA LYS A 126 -21.36 -15.05 -5.15
C LYS A 126 -20.78 -15.62 -3.85
N LEU A 127 -19.61 -15.14 -3.43
CA LEU A 127 -18.93 -15.63 -2.23
C LEU A 127 -19.45 -14.98 -0.95
N PRO A 128 -19.47 -15.72 0.17
CA PRO A 128 -19.87 -15.19 1.47
C PRO A 128 -18.88 -14.16 2.01
N HIS A 129 -19.39 -13.19 2.77
CA HIS A 129 -18.61 -12.03 3.25
C HIS A 129 -17.38 -12.40 4.10
N TYR A 130 -17.33 -13.57 4.74
CA TYR A 130 -16.15 -13.99 5.52
C TYR A 130 -14.88 -14.21 4.66
N LEU A 131 -15.00 -14.30 3.33
CA LEU A 131 -13.88 -14.41 2.40
C LEU A 131 -13.34 -13.05 1.90
N TRP A 132 -13.77 -11.93 2.50
CA TRP A 132 -13.37 -10.58 2.09
C TRP A 132 -11.85 -10.36 2.07
N GLU A 133 -11.09 -10.98 2.97
CA GLU A 133 -9.62 -10.90 3.01
C GLU A 133 -9.00 -11.45 1.72
N TYR A 134 -9.49 -12.60 1.22
CA TYR A 134 -9.04 -13.17 -0.06
C TYR A 134 -9.42 -12.28 -1.25
N ALA A 135 -10.57 -11.60 -1.20
CA ALA A 135 -10.98 -10.64 -2.22
C ALA A 135 -10.08 -9.39 -2.23
N ILE A 136 -9.71 -8.84 -1.06
CA ILE A 136 -8.75 -7.74 -0.94
C ILE A 136 -7.36 -8.18 -1.41
N ARG A 137 -6.87 -9.37 -1.02
CA ARG A 137 -5.58 -9.91 -1.51
C ARG A 137 -5.56 -10.04 -3.03
N SER A 138 -6.66 -10.48 -3.63
CA SER A 138 -6.82 -10.59 -5.09
C SER A 138 -6.87 -9.22 -5.78
N ALA A 139 -7.56 -8.25 -5.17
CA ALA A 139 -7.59 -6.86 -5.64
C ALA A 139 -6.19 -6.23 -5.62
N VAL A 140 -5.42 -6.41 -4.53
CA VAL A 140 -4.03 -5.93 -4.40
C VAL A 140 -3.11 -6.63 -5.40
N HIS A 141 -3.20 -7.96 -5.52
CA HIS A 141 -2.42 -8.74 -6.48
C HIS A 141 -2.60 -8.23 -7.91
N THR A 142 -3.84 -7.91 -8.29
CA THR A 142 -4.21 -7.35 -9.59
C THR A 142 -3.71 -5.91 -9.72
N ARG A 143 -3.98 -5.06 -8.72
CA ARG A 143 -3.60 -3.64 -8.74
C ARG A 143 -2.10 -3.42 -8.88
N ASN A 144 -1.28 -4.27 -8.26
CA ASN A 144 0.17 -4.18 -8.39
C ASN A 144 0.67 -4.61 -9.79
N ARG A 145 -0.11 -5.36 -10.57
CA ARG A 145 0.26 -5.88 -11.90
C ARG A 145 -0.37 -5.11 -13.07
N VAL A 146 -1.07 -4.02 -12.78
CA VAL A 146 -1.74 -3.18 -13.79
C VAL A 146 -1.11 -1.79 -13.74
N ILE A 147 -0.82 -1.22 -14.92
CA ILE A 147 -0.28 0.14 -15.04
C ILE A 147 -1.25 1.15 -14.41
N SER A 148 -0.69 2.20 -13.81
CA SER A 148 -1.49 3.20 -13.11
C SER A 148 -1.61 4.47 -13.96
N ARG A 149 -2.65 5.29 -13.75
CA ARG A 149 -2.71 6.60 -14.45
C ARG A 149 -1.59 7.56 -14.00
N SER A 150 -1.02 7.32 -12.82
CA SER A 150 0.12 8.05 -12.24
C SER A 150 1.48 7.66 -12.83
N ASP A 151 1.63 6.40 -13.25
CA ASP A 151 2.78 5.91 -14.02
C ASP A 151 2.25 4.98 -15.13
N PRO A 152 2.15 5.48 -16.38
CA PRO A 152 1.67 4.71 -17.51
C PRO A 152 2.74 3.82 -18.15
N THR A 153 3.99 3.85 -17.64
CA THR A 153 5.14 3.18 -18.25
C THR A 153 5.48 1.87 -17.57
N MET A 154 5.30 1.77 -16.25
CA MET A 154 5.64 0.59 -15.45
C MET A 154 4.50 0.22 -14.49
N THR A 155 4.33 -1.08 -14.25
CA THR A 155 3.46 -1.58 -13.18
C THR A 155 4.15 -1.43 -11.82
N PRO A 156 3.40 -1.29 -10.70
CA PRO A 156 3.97 -1.34 -9.37
C PRO A 156 4.77 -2.62 -9.06
N PHE A 157 4.44 -3.73 -9.73
CA PHE A 157 5.20 -4.97 -9.68
C PHE A 157 6.55 -4.83 -10.38
N GLU A 158 6.63 -4.22 -11.57
CA GLU A 158 7.91 -3.93 -12.23
C GLU A 158 8.76 -2.97 -11.39
N LEU A 159 8.18 -1.91 -10.81
CA LEU A 159 8.88 -0.97 -9.93
C LEU A 159 9.44 -1.63 -8.63
N PHE A 160 8.85 -2.74 -8.18
CA PHE A 160 9.24 -3.44 -6.95
C PHE A 160 10.02 -4.76 -7.18
N TRP A 161 9.86 -5.42 -8.33
CA TRP A 161 10.58 -6.66 -8.66
C TRP A 161 11.58 -6.51 -9.81
N ASP A 162 11.71 -5.34 -10.42
CA ASP A 162 12.61 -5.08 -11.56
C ASP A 162 12.46 -6.14 -12.68
N SER A 163 11.23 -6.62 -12.84
CA SER A 163 10.86 -7.71 -13.73
C SER A 163 9.38 -7.63 -14.06
N LYS A 164 9.03 -8.04 -15.28
CA LYS A 164 7.65 -8.01 -15.75
C LYS A 164 6.81 -9.04 -14.97
N PRO A 165 5.57 -8.72 -14.58
CA PRO A 165 4.70 -9.69 -13.94
C PRO A 165 4.40 -10.83 -14.91
N ASP A 166 4.63 -12.09 -14.48
CA ASP A 166 4.11 -13.23 -15.22
C ASP A 166 2.59 -13.29 -15.03
N LEU A 167 1.85 -13.03 -16.12
CA LEU A 167 0.39 -13.00 -16.14
C LEU A 167 -0.23 -14.37 -16.42
N LYS A 168 0.55 -15.42 -16.73
CA LYS A 168 0.05 -16.78 -17.05
C LYS A 168 -0.82 -17.40 -15.95
N PHE A 169 -0.65 -16.95 -14.71
CA PHE A 169 -1.38 -17.46 -13.54
C PHE A 169 -2.36 -16.44 -12.93
N VAL A 170 -2.64 -15.33 -13.62
CA VAL A 170 -3.71 -14.39 -13.23
C VAL A 170 -5.06 -15.02 -13.57
N LYS A 171 -5.64 -15.70 -12.58
CA LYS A 171 -6.95 -16.36 -12.70
C LYS A 171 -8.08 -15.42 -12.32
N THR A 172 -9.27 -15.67 -12.86
CA THR A 172 -10.52 -15.07 -12.37
C THR A 172 -10.72 -15.45 -10.90
N PHE A 173 -11.05 -14.47 -10.07
CA PHE A 173 -11.44 -14.71 -8.68
C PHE A 173 -12.60 -15.71 -8.62
N ALA A 174 -12.48 -16.70 -7.73
CA ALA A 174 -13.37 -17.86 -7.60
C ALA A 174 -13.51 -18.80 -8.84
N GLY A 175 -12.60 -18.73 -9.82
CA GLY A 175 -12.40 -19.84 -10.74
C GLY A 175 -11.86 -21.09 -10.01
N ASN A 176 -12.10 -22.29 -10.53
CA ASN A 176 -11.76 -23.61 -9.96
C ASN A 176 -10.24 -23.92 -9.87
N GLY A 177 -9.44 -22.97 -9.39
CA GLY A 177 -8.02 -23.13 -9.20
C GLY A 177 -7.54 -22.11 -8.18
N VAL A 178 -7.56 -22.50 -6.92
CA VAL A 178 -7.02 -21.74 -5.78
C VAL A 178 -5.69 -21.09 -6.17
N SER A 179 -5.58 -19.78 -5.91
CA SER A 179 -4.31 -19.04 -5.96
C SER A 179 -4.07 -18.47 -4.56
N PRO A 180 -2.86 -18.67 -3.98
CA PRO A 180 -2.63 -18.60 -2.54
C PRO A 180 -2.59 -17.19 -1.93
#